data_AF-A0A926GX72-F1
#
_entry.id   AF-A0A926GX72-F1
#
_cell.length_a   1.000
_cell.length_b   1.000
_cell.length_c   1.000
_cell.angle_alpha   90.00
_cell.angle_beta   90.00
_cell.angle_gamma   90.00
#
_symmetry.space_group_name_H-M   'P 1'
#
loop_
_entity.id
_entity.type
_entity.pdbx_description
1 polymer ?
#
loop_
_entity_poly.entity_id
_entity_poly.type
_entity_poly.pdbx_seq_one_letter_code
_entity_poly.pdbx_strand_id
1 'polypeptide(L)'
;MRICQSVGVALILFCAIGTAQANLITNADFSAGNTGFTSDYTFVTSNIAITEYGVVTDPQTWNTNLFSFGDHTPGPGGLMLVANGSSTAGLSVWRQTIATVTPNTTYLFSGFVASAFNQTAPVMEFLAGTTSLGTITPSIATPGTYAFFSGAWNSGSNTSVVLRIVDNNLEPQGNDVVIDDLSFVAVPEASTVSLIGLSGFVGMVMLRRRSRSTN
;
A
#
# COMPACT_ATOMS: atom_id res chain seq x y z
N MET A 1 -47.75 38.06 -1.79
CA MET A 1 -46.58 38.09 -0.89
C MET A 1 -46.09 36.67 -0.65
N ARG A 2 -45.16 36.16 -1.46
CA ARG A 2 -44.25 35.06 -1.13
C ARG A 2 -42.97 35.26 -1.94
N ILE A 3 -42.05 36.00 -1.33
CA ILE A 3 -40.64 36.03 -1.70
C ILE A 3 -40.03 34.84 -0.97
N CYS A 4 -39.43 33.90 -1.70
CA CYS A 4 -38.20 33.24 -1.28
C CYS A 4 -37.57 32.58 -2.51
N GLN A 5 -36.57 33.23 -3.08
CA GLN A 5 -35.66 32.60 -4.04
C GLN A 5 -34.72 31.70 -3.24
N SER A 6 -34.92 30.39 -3.35
CA SER A 6 -33.93 29.42 -2.87
C SER A 6 -32.92 29.20 -4.00
N VAL A 7 -31.79 29.89 -3.95
CA VAL A 7 -30.61 29.56 -4.76
C VAL A 7 -30.10 28.21 -4.26
N GLY A 8 -30.46 27.14 -4.94
CA GLY A 8 -29.87 25.83 -4.71
C GLY A 8 -28.42 25.87 -5.16
N VAL A 9 -27.49 25.95 -4.21
CA VAL A 9 -26.08 25.62 -4.48
C VAL A 9 -26.04 24.13 -4.73
N ALA A 10 -26.07 23.73 -6.01
CA ALA A 10 -25.74 22.38 -6.41
C ALA A 10 -24.25 22.18 -6.13
N LEU A 11 -23.94 21.53 -5.00
CA LEU A 11 -22.63 20.98 -4.75
C LEU A 11 -22.43 19.86 -5.77
N ILE A 12 -21.87 20.20 -6.93
CA ILE A 12 -21.41 19.22 -7.91
C ILE A 12 -20.22 18.55 -7.25
N LEU A 13 -20.47 17.43 -6.58
CA LEU A 13 -19.45 16.51 -6.14
C LEU A 13 -18.80 15.96 -7.41
N PHE A 14 -17.71 16.58 -7.85
CA PHE A 14 -16.82 16.00 -8.84
C PHE A 14 -16.21 14.76 -8.19
N CYS A 15 -16.85 13.60 -8.39
CA CYS A 15 -16.18 12.32 -8.24
C CYS A 15 -15.20 12.27 -9.41
N ALA A 16 -13.97 12.74 -9.17
CA ALA A 16 -12.86 12.43 -10.04
C ALA A 16 -12.74 10.91 -10.03
N ILE A 17 -13.22 10.27 -11.09
CA ILE A 17 -13.00 8.84 -11.33
C ILE A 17 -11.52 8.73 -11.69
N GLY A 18 -10.65 8.72 -10.68
CA GLY A 18 -9.25 8.38 -10.86
C GLY A 18 -9.21 6.97 -11.43
N THR A 19 -8.60 6.79 -12.59
CA THR A 19 -8.30 5.46 -13.11
C THR A 19 -7.47 4.73 -12.06
N ALA A 20 -7.93 3.57 -11.58
CA ALA A 20 -7.15 2.72 -10.69
C ALA A 20 -5.80 2.46 -11.36
N GLN A 21 -4.73 2.96 -10.75
CA GLN A 21 -3.39 2.77 -11.30
C GLN A 21 -2.92 1.34 -11.03
N ALA A 22 -2.16 0.78 -11.97
CA ALA A 22 -1.61 -0.56 -11.81
C ALA A 22 -0.62 -0.57 -10.64
N ASN A 23 -0.78 -1.56 -9.76
CA ASN A 23 0.21 -1.85 -8.72
C ASN A 23 1.52 -2.28 -9.40
N LEU A 24 2.62 -1.59 -9.07
CA LEU A 24 3.94 -1.91 -9.61
C LEU A 24 4.64 -3.02 -8.81
N ILE A 25 4.12 -3.38 -7.63
CA ILE A 25 4.62 -4.52 -6.88
C ILE A 25 4.09 -5.80 -7.50
N THR A 26 5.00 -6.72 -7.83
CA THR A 26 4.63 -8.08 -8.23
C THR A 26 4.47 -8.97 -7.01
N ASN A 27 3.52 -9.93 -7.06
CA ASN A 27 3.23 -10.85 -5.95
C ASN A 27 2.94 -10.09 -4.63
N ALA A 28 2.09 -9.07 -4.74
CA ALA A 28 1.73 -8.15 -3.67
C ALA A 28 0.96 -8.80 -2.51
N ASP A 29 0.19 -9.84 -2.83
CA ASP A 29 -0.65 -10.65 -1.95
C ASP A 29 0.01 -12.01 -1.61
N PHE A 30 1.30 -12.17 -1.95
CA PHE A 30 2.09 -13.38 -1.77
C PHE A 30 1.49 -14.69 -2.34
N SER A 31 0.45 -14.62 -3.19
CA SER A 31 -0.26 -15.78 -3.74
C SER A 31 0.62 -16.66 -4.64
N ALA A 32 1.70 -16.11 -5.20
CA ALA A 32 2.72 -16.84 -5.95
C ALA A 32 3.84 -17.41 -5.06
N GLY A 33 3.67 -17.44 -3.74
CA GLY A 33 4.62 -17.98 -2.77
C GLY A 33 5.87 -17.10 -2.61
N ASN A 34 7.01 -17.72 -2.33
CA ASN A 34 8.31 -17.03 -2.18
C ASN A 34 8.93 -16.63 -3.54
N THR A 35 8.22 -15.80 -4.30
CA THR A 35 8.64 -15.34 -5.63
C THR A 35 8.43 -13.84 -5.80
N GLY A 36 9.19 -13.20 -6.70
CA GLY A 36 9.01 -11.79 -7.02
C GLY A 36 9.60 -10.80 -6.02
N PHE A 37 10.02 -11.23 -4.82
CA PHE A 37 10.69 -10.38 -3.83
C PHE A 37 11.94 -11.06 -3.27
N THR A 38 12.68 -10.33 -2.44
CA THR A 38 13.85 -10.82 -1.69
C THR A 38 13.73 -10.42 -0.22
N SER A 39 14.49 -11.08 0.63
CA SER A 39 14.63 -10.75 2.04
C SER A 39 16.10 -10.86 2.44
N ASP A 40 16.50 -10.13 3.46
CA ASP A 40 17.77 -10.39 4.14
C ASP A 40 17.61 -11.48 5.23
N TYR A 41 16.37 -11.92 5.50
CA TYR A 41 16.05 -13.04 6.38
C TYR A 41 16.17 -14.36 5.59
N THR A 42 16.36 -15.47 6.30
CA THR A 42 16.45 -16.80 5.67
C THR A 42 15.06 -17.37 5.44
N PHE A 43 14.74 -17.73 4.19
CA PHE A 43 13.49 -18.43 3.90
C PHE A 43 13.52 -19.87 4.43
N VAL A 44 12.50 -20.25 5.19
CA VAL A 44 12.33 -21.62 5.69
C VAL A 44 10.86 -22.03 5.63
N THR A 45 10.60 -23.32 5.44
CA THR A 45 9.22 -23.86 5.46
C THR A 45 8.71 -24.13 6.87
N SER A 46 9.59 -24.17 7.87
CA SER A 46 9.29 -24.28 9.29
C SER A 46 10.30 -23.45 10.05
N ASN A 47 9.85 -22.58 10.93
CA ASN A 47 10.73 -21.72 11.71
C ASN A 47 11.49 -22.51 12.77
N ILE A 48 12.80 -22.28 12.87
CA ILE A 48 13.68 -22.89 13.88
C ILE A 48 14.59 -21.86 14.56
N ALA A 49 14.72 -20.66 13.99
CA ALA A 49 15.57 -19.60 14.50
C ALA A 49 14.99 -18.20 14.24
N ILE A 50 15.54 -17.19 14.92
CA ILE A 50 15.26 -15.78 14.62
C ILE A 50 15.83 -15.40 13.24
N THR A 51 15.40 -14.28 12.66
CA THR A 51 15.84 -13.82 11.32
C THR A 51 15.51 -14.80 10.21
N GLU A 52 14.34 -15.43 10.32
CA GLU A 52 13.78 -16.35 9.34
C GLU A 52 12.41 -15.84 8.88
N TYR A 53 12.01 -16.20 7.66
CA TYR A 53 10.68 -15.88 7.16
C TYR A 53 10.06 -17.06 6.40
N GLY A 54 8.73 -17.03 6.28
CA GLY A 54 7.92 -17.97 5.53
C GLY A 54 6.84 -17.25 4.73
N VAL A 55 6.22 -17.98 3.81
CA VAL A 55 5.01 -17.55 3.09
C VAL A 55 3.95 -18.62 3.31
N VAL A 56 2.93 -18.33 4.11
CA VAL A 56 2.00 -19.33 4.67
C VAL A 56 0.57 -18.80 4.76
N THR A 57 -0.39 -19.69 4.95
CA THR A 57 -1.81 -19.34 5.15
C THR A 57 -2.17 -19.05 6.60
N ASP A 58 -1.32 -19.51 7.54
CA ASP A 58 -1.50 -19.35 8.99
C ASP A 58 -0.12 -19.33 9.67
N PRO A 59 0.26 -18.30 10.46
CA PRO A 59 1.58 -18.20 11.08
C PRO A 59 1.86 -19.36 12.03
N GLN A 60 0.84 -19.90 12.69
CA GLN A 60 0.99 -21.00 13.64
C GLN A 60 1.43 -22.30 12.97
N THR A 61 1.11 -22.48 11.68
CA THR A 61 1.57 -23.65 10.91
C THR A 61 3.05 -23.58 10.57
N TRP A 62 3.62 -22.37 10.54
CA TRP A 62 5.04 -22.12 10.29
C TRP A 62 5.88 -22.10 11.56
N ASN A 63 5.34 -21.52 12.63
CA ASN A 63 5.92 -21.50 13.98
C ASN A 63 4.82 -21.72 15.02
N THR A 64 4.88 -22.84 15.74
CA THR A 64 3.85 -23.25 16.69
C THR A 64 3.65 -22.31 17.88
N ASN A 65 4.58 -21.37 18.12
CA ASN A 65 4.44 -20.36 19.18
C ASN A 65 3.63 -19.14 18.74
N LEU A 66 3.45 -18.92 17.43
CA LEU A 66 2.71 -17.78 16.92
C LEU A 66 1.19 -17.99 17.04
N PHE A 67 0.47 -16.88 17.03
CA PHE A 67 -0.98 -16.90 17.01
C PHE A 67 -1.49 -17.36 15.65
N SER A 68 -2.56 -18.16 15.66
CA SER A 68 -3.25 -18.58 14.44
C SER A 68 -4.23 -17.50 13.99
N PHE A 69 -4.08 -17.06 12.75
CA PHE A 69 -4.98 -16.17 12.04
C PHE A 69 -4.77 -16.31 10.53
N GLY A 70 -5.74 -15.83 9.75
CA GLY A 70 -5.70 -15.94 8.30
C GLY A 70 -5.07 -14.74 7.60
N ASP A 71 -4.89 -14.91 6.30
CA ASP A 71 -4.55 -13.89 5.33
C ASP A 71 -5.48 -12.66 5.36
N HIS A 72 -4.97 -11.49 4.97
CA HIS A 72 -5.81 -10.29 4.87
C HIS A 72 -6.65 -10.30 3.59
N THR A 73 -6.14 -10.89 2.50
CA THR A 73 -6.88 -10.98 1.23
C THR A 73 -8.15 -11.84 1.40
N PRO A 74 -9.35 -11.32 1.06
CA PRO A 74 -10.57 -12.10 1.19
C PRO A 74 -10.58 -13.32 0.25
N GLY A 75 -10.50 -14.52 0.82
CA GLY A 75 -10.60 -15.77 0.07
C GLY A 75 -10.01 -16.97 0.83
N PRO A 76 -10.35 -18.21 0.46
CA PRO A 76 -9.72 -19.38 1.05
C PRO A 76 -8.28 -19.54 0.53
N GLY A 77 -7.34 -19.78 1.44
CA GLY A 77 -5.96 -20.16 1.07
C GLY A 77 -5.08 -19.02 0.58
N GLY A 78 -5.42 -17.77 0.93
CA GLY A 78 -4.52 -16.63 0.78
C GLY A 78 -3.21 -16.84 1.53
N LEU A 79 -2.12 -16.34 0.97
CA LEU A 79 -0.78 -16.49 1.52
C LEU A 79 -0.31 -15.13 2.04
N MET A 80 0.36 -15.12 3.17
CA MET A 80 1.00 -13.93 3.74
C MET A 80 2.46 -14.21 4.03
N LEU A 81 3.28 -13.16 4.06
CA LEU A 81 4.64 -13.26 4.57
C LEU A 81 4.61 -13.19 6.10
N VAL A 82 5.20 -14.19 6.76
CA VAL A 82 5.47 -14.19 8.21
C VAL A 82 6.98 -14.13 8.43
N ALA A 83 7.43 -13.34 9.40
CA ALA A 83 8.84 -13.24 9.75
C ALA A 83 9.04 -13.33 11.26
N ASN A 84 9.97 -14.18 11.67
CA ASN A 84 10.52 -14.18 13.01
C ASN A 84 11.65 -13.14 13.06
N GLY A 85 11.45 -12.09 13.85
CA GLY A 85 12.23 -10.87 13.83
C GLY A 85 13.72 -11.07 14.07
N SER A 86 14.49 -9.98 13.98
CA SER A 86 15.95 -10.03 14.09
C SER A 86 16.45 -9.13 15.21
N SER A 87 17.54 -9.53 15.85
CA SER A 87 18.33 -8.65 16.72
C SER A 87 19.37 -7.82 15.95
N THR A 88 19.38 -7.90 14.61
CA THR A 88 20.31 -7.18 13.75
C THR A 88 19.60 -6.04 13.03
N ALA A 89 20.09 -4.82 13.23
CA ALA A 89 19.50 -3.61 12.64
C ALA A 89 19.61 -3.58 11.11
N GLY A 90 18.60 -3.01 10.46
CA GLY A 90 18.65 -2.65 9.04
C GLY A 90 18.46 -3.81 8.05
N LEU A 91 18.15 -5.02 8.53
CA LEU A 91 17.81 -6.15 7.67
C LEU A 91 16.39 -5.96 7.09
N SER A 92 16.28 -6.15 5.78
CA SER A 92 14.99 -6.10 5.08
C SER A 92 14.21 -7.38 5.35
N VAL A 93 13.05 -7.27 5.98
CA VAL A 93 12.07 -8.37 6.09
C VAL A 93 11.52 -8.69 4.70
N TRP A 94 11.23 -7.63 3.93
CA TRP A 94 10.80 -7.72 2.53
C TRP A 94 11.47 -6.63 1.70
N ARG A 95 11.85 -6.96 0.46
CA ARG A 95 12.47 -6.05 -0.51
C ARG A 95 12.13 -6.41 -1.94
N GLN A 96 11.76 -5.41 -2.74
CA GLN A 96 11.60 -5.55 -4.19
C GLN A 96 12.15 -4.32 -4.93
N THR A 97 12.81 -4.55 -6.06
CA THR A 97 13.23 -3.47 -6.95
C THR A 97 12.14 -3.19 -7.97
N ILE A 98 11.60 -1.99 -7.97
CA ILE A 98 10.70 -1.49 -9.00
C ILE A 98 11.55 -0.94 -10.14
N ALA A 99 11.70 -1.73 -11.20
CA ALA A 99 12.62 -1.43 -12.30
C ALA A 99 12.18 -0.23 -13.16
N THR A 100 10.88 0.11 -13.15
CA THR A 100 10.35 1.21 -13.95
C THR A 100 9.41 2.07 -13.10
N VAL A 101 9.87 3.26 -12.75
CA VAL A 101 9.03 4.36 -12.27
C VAL A 101 9.16 5.55 -13.24
N THR A 102 8.09 6.32 -13.36
CA THR A 102 8.07 7.54 -14.16
C THR A 102 8.73 8.66 -13.37
N PRO A 103 9.72 9.38 -13.93
CA PRO A 103 10.30 10.55 -13.27
C PRO A 103 9.26 11.63 -12.93
N ASN A 104 9.53 12.41 -11.89
CA ASN A 104 8.71 13.49 -11.36
C ASN A 104 7.26 13.08 -11.04
N THR A 105 7.08 11.83 -10.62
CA THR A 105 5.77 11.26 -10.32
C THR A 105 5.73 10.89 -8.85
N THR A 106 4.65 11.26 -8.18
CA THR A 106 4.40 10.83 -6.80
C THR A 106 3.79 9.43 -6.81
N TYR A 107 4.32 8.55 -5.97
CA TYR A 107 3.84 7.20 -5.73
C TYR A 107 3.39 7.05 -4.29
N LEU A 108 2.43 6.17 -4.05
CA LEU A 108 1.98 5.76 -2.73
C LEU A 108 2.42 4.32 -2.49
N PHE A 109 3.26 4.09 -1.47
CA PHE A 109 3.56 2.75 -0.96
C PHE A 109 2.64 2.46 0.22
N SER A 110 1.92 1.34 0.19
CA SER A 110 0.99 0.94 1.25
C SER A 110 0.93 -0.57 1.39
N GLY A 111 0.30 -1.03 2.46
CA GLY A 111 0.00 -2.43 2.69
C GLY A 111 -0.48 -2.65 4.11
N PHE A 112 -0.48 -3.91 4.53
CA PHE A 112 -0.94 -4.30 5.84
C PHE A 112 0.14 -5.05 6.61
N VAL A 113 0.20 -4.80 7.91
CA VAL A 113 1.05 -5.54 8.83
C VAL A 113 0.27 -5.97 10.07
N ALA A 114 0.61 -7.11 10.64
CA ALA A 114 0.04 -7.58 11.90
C ALA A 114 1.14 -8.10 12.82
N SER A 115 0.95 -7.99 14.13
CA SER A 115 1.81 -8.71 15.08
C SER A 115 1.45 -10.18 15.05
N ALA A 116 2.44 -11.06 14.96
CA ALA A 116 2.23 -12.50 15.03
C ALA A 116 2.28 -13.05 16.47
N PHE A 117 2.74 -12.22 17.41
CA PHE A 117 2.89 -12.56 18.82
C PHE A 117 2.38 -11.43 19.74
N ASN A 118 2.30 -11.69 21.05
CA ASN A 118 1.68 -10.78 22.03
C ASN A 118 2.63 -10.25 23.11
N GLN A 119 3.94 -10.40 22.93
CA GLN A 119 4.95 -10.00 23.92
C GLN A 119 5.57 -8.64 23.59
N THR A 120 6.12 -8.51 22.39
CA THR A 120 6.84 -7.32 21.95
C THR A 120 6.32 -6.89 20.59
N ALA A 121 5.97 -5.62 20.39
CA ALA A 121 5.44 -5.19 19.11
C ALA A 121 6.57 -4.94 18.11
N PRO A 122 6.50 -5.48 16.88
CA PRO A 122 7.41 -5.06 15.82
C PRO A 122 7.21 -3.57 15.50
N VAL A 123 8.27 -2.89 15.07
CA VAL A 123 8.21 -1.48 14.66
C VAL A 123 8.62 -1.41 13.20
N MET A 124 7.62 -1.53 12.32
CA MET A 124 7.85 -1.66 10.89
C MET A 124 8.10 -0.30 10.27
N GLU A 125 9.23 -0.15 9.58
CA GLU A 125 9.55 1.02 8.76
C GLU A 125 9.51 0.62 7.28
N PHE A 126 8.86 1.45 6.47
CA PHE A 126 8.71 1.24 5.04
C PHE A 126 9.48 2.33 4.28
N LEU A 127 10.31 1.92 3.32
CA LEU A 127 11.27 2.78 2.65
C LEU A 127 11.17 2.68 1.13
N ALA A 128 11.44 3.80 0.46
CA ALA A 128 11.68 3.87 -0.98
C ALA A 128 13.10 4.44 -1.23
N GLY A 129 14.01 3.56 -1.64
CA GLY A 129 15.45 3.85 -1.68
C GLY A 129 16.00 4.09 -0.28
N THR A 130 16.50 5.30 -0.05
CA THR A 130 16.98 5.76 1.27
C THR A 130 15.94 6.59 2.03
N THR A 131 14.78 6.85 1.43
CA THR A 131 13.74 7.68 2.03
C THR A 131 12.82 6.83 2.89
N SER A 132 12.77 7.13 4.20
CA SER A 132 11.74 6.61 5.10
C SER A 132 10.40 7.23 4.75
N LEU A 133 9.37 6.40 4.60
CA LEU A 133 8.01 6.85 4.29
C LEU A 133 7.10 6.82 5.51
N GLY A 134 7.59 6.31 6.64
CA GLY A 134 6.88 6.23 7.91
C GLY A 134 7.18 4.95 8.67
N THR A 135 6.62 4.86 9.88
CA THR A 135 6.66 3.67 10.72
C THR A 135 5.25 3.29 11.18
N ILE A 136 5.06 2.01 11.49
CA ILE A 136 3.83 1.49 12.07
C ILE A 136 4.15 0.41 13.10
N THR A 137 3.37 0.37 14.18
CA THR A 137 3.47 -0.65 15.23
C THR A 137 2.12 -1.36 15.34
N PRO A 138 1.97 -2.60 14.84
CA PRO A 138 0.72 -3.34 14.95
C PRO A 138 0.43 -3.75 16.41
N SER A 139 -0.83 -3.98 16.72
CA SER A 139 -1.29 -4.31 18.07
C SER A 139 -0.81 -5.69 18.52
N ILE A 140 -0.15 -5.76 19.68
CA ILE A 140 0.16 -7.02 20.38
C ILE A 140 -0.97 -7.49 21.31
N ALA A 141 -1.92 -6.61 21.65
CA ALA A 141 -3.07 -6.98 22.47
C ALA A 141 -4.05 -7.87 21.69
N THR A 142 -4.03 -7.76 20.35
CA THR A 142 -4.86 -8.50 19.42
C THR A 142 -4.02 -8.96 18.22
N PRO A 143 -3.12 -9.95 18.40
CA PRO A 143 -2.31 -10.50 17.30
C PRO A 143 -3.20 -10.92 16.12
N GLY A 144 -2.70 -10.75 14.90
CA GLY A 144 -3.48 -10.96 13.68
C GLY A 144 -4.46 -9.84 13.31
N THR A 145 -4.52 -8.74 14.07
CA THR A 145 -5.24 -7.54 13.62
C THR A 145 -4.35 -6.75 12.66
N TYR A 146 -4.70 -6.80 11.37
CA TYR A 146 -3.99 -6.06 10.34
C TYR A 146 -4.14 -4.54 10.50
N ALA A 147 -3.00 -3.87 10.56
CA ALA A 147 -2.87 -2.43 10.58
C ALA A 147 -2.40 -1.94 9.21
N PHE A 148 -3.13 -0.99 8.65
CA PHE A 148 -2.82 -0.39 7.35
C PHE A 148 -1.72 0.67 7.49
N PHE A 149 -0.71 0.60 6.62
CA PHE A 149 0.28 1.67 6.47
C PHE A 149 0.21 2.29 5.08
N SER A 150 0.65 3.54 4.98
CA SER A 150 0.81 4.23 3.69
C SER A 150 1.80 5.37 3.80
N GLY A 151 2.58 5.60 2.75
CA GLY A 151 3.49 6.74 2.64
C GLY A 151 3.78 7.13 1.19
N ALA A 152 3.89 8.43 0.95
CA ALA A 152 4.10 8.99 -0.37
C ALA A 152 5.59 9.19 -0.68
N TRP A 153 6.01 8.82 -1.89
CA TRP A 153 7.37 9.01 -2.39
C TRP A 153 7.34 9.68 -3.76
N ASN A 154 8.07 10.78 -3.94
CA ASN A 154 8.24 11.38 -5.26
C ASN A 154 9.49 10.81 -5.94
N SER A 155 9.36 10.38 -7.19
CA SER A 155 10.48 9.78 -7.92
C SER A 155 11.59 10.76 -8.26
N GLY A 156 11.34 12.07 -8.31
CA GLY A 156 12.31 13.05 -8.79
C GLY A 156 12.86 12.63 -10.16
N SER A 157 14.18 12.61 -10.34
CA SER A 157 14.78 12.10 -11.58
C SER A 157 14.95 10.58 -11.64
N ASN A 158 14.54 9.83 -10.61
CA ASN A 158 14.73 8.38 -10.59
C ASN A 158 13.82 7.68 -11.60
N THR A 159 14.35 6.63 -12.21
CA THR A 159 13.62 5.72 -13.13
C THR A 159 13.41 4.33 -12.53
N SER A 160 14.00 4.05 -11.37
CA SER A 160 13.82 2.82 -10.60
C SER A 160 13.90 3.13 -9.09
N VAL A 161 13.33 2.28 -8.26
CA VAL A 161 13.45 2.40 -6.80
C VAL A 161 13.44 1.04 -6.12
N VAL A 162 14.20 0.88 -5.04
CA VAL A 162 14.14 -0.30 -4.18
C VAL A 162 13.19 -0.01 -3.03
N LEU A 163 12.10 -0.76 -2.94
CA LEU A 163 11.20 -0.72 -1.79
C LEU A 163 11.70 -1.69 -0.73
N ARG A 164 11.65 -1.29 0.54
CA ARG A 164 12.02 -2.13 1.69
C ARG A 164 11.02 -1.98 2.81
N ILE A 165 10.83 -3.06 3.55
CA ILE A 165 10.19 -3.08 4.86
C ILE A 165 11.20 -3.67 5.84
N VAL A 166 11.48 -2.96 6.92
CA VAL A 166 12.42 -3.37 7.98
C VAL A 166 11.71 -3.35 9.33
N ASP A 167 12.16 -4.17 10.27
CA ASP A 167 11.75 -4.08 11.67
C ASP A 167 12.82 -3.31 12.45
N ASN A 168 12.41 -2.22 13.11
CA ASN A 168 13.25 -1.38 13.95
C ASN A 168 13.22 -1.81 15.43
N ASN A 169 12.36 -2.76 15.80
CA ASN A 169 12.45 -3.41 17.09
C ASN A 169 13.42 -4.59 17.00
N LEU A 170 14.48 -4.55 17.81
CA LEU A 170 15.55 -5.57 17.79
C LEU A 170 15.46 -6.53 18.98
N GLU A 171 14.37 -6.49 19.75
CA GLU A 171 14.13 -7.46 20.80
C GLU A 171 14.02 -8.87 20.18
N PRO A 172 14.87 -9.83 20.58
CA PRO A 172 14.95 -11.14 19.94
C PRO A 172 13.73 -12.04 20.21
N GLN A 173 12.78 -11.60 21.03
CA GLN A 173 11.55 -12.33 21.33
C GLN A 173 10.33 -11.45 21.07
N GLY A 174 9.45 -11.97 20.23
CA GLY A 174 8.09 -11.50 20.06
C GLY A 174 7.88 -10.42 19.01
N ASN A 175 8.94 -9.83 18.45
CA ASN A 175 8.86 -8.89 17.32
C ASN A 175 8.52 -9.60 15.99
N ASP A 176 7.83 -10.72 16.05
CA ASP A 176 7.35 -11.48 14.91
C ASP A 176 6.23 -10.70 14.19
N VAL A 177 6.35 -10.55 12.88
CA VAL A 177 5.46 -9.74 12.06
C VAL A 177 4.89 -10.55 10.90
N VAL A 178 3.66 -10.22 10.52
CA VAL A 178 3.04 -10.62 9.26
C VAL A 178 2.90 -9.40 8.36
N ILE A 179 3.16 -9.57 7.07
CA ILE A 179 3.02 -8.57 6.01
C ILE A 179 2.11 -9.14 4.92
N ASP A 180 1.15 -8.33 4.46
CA ASP A 180 0.26 -8.72 3.36
C ASP A 180 -0.20 -7.51 2.53
N ASP A 181 -0.74 -7.78 1.33
CA ASP A 181 -1.47 -6.83 0.47
C ASP A 181 -0.68 -5.54 0.14
N LEU A 182 0.56 -5.69 -0.33
CA LEU A 182 1.44 -4.57 -0.64
C LEU A 182 1.03 -3.84 -1.93
N SER A 183 1.13 -2.52 -1.94
CA SER A 183 0.78 -1.71 -3.12
C SER A 183 1.74 -0.55 -3.33
N PHE A 184 2.22 -0.40 -4.56
CA PHE A 184 2.98 0.76 -5.01
C PHE A 184 2.38 1.29 -6.30
N VAL A 185 1.63 2.38 -6.20
CA VAL A 185 0.87 2.97 -7.32
C VAL A 185 1.22 4.43 -7.47
N ALA A 186 1.26 4.94 -8.70
CA ALA A 186 1.42 6.38 -8.89
C ALA A 186 0.12 7.09 -8.49
N VAL A 187 0.27 8.33 -8.04
CA VAL A 187 -0.82 9.22 -7.67
C VAL A 187 -1.15 10.08 -8.90
N PRO A 188 -2.40 10.12 -9.39
CA PRO A 188 -2.75 10.96 -10.52
C PRO A 188 -2.49 12.44 -10.23
N GLU A 189 -1.79 13.14 -11.13
CA GLU A 189 -1.64 14.59 -11.04
C GLU A 189 -3.00 15.27 -11.24
N ALA A 190 -3.28 16.28 -10.40
CA ALA A 190 -4.57 16.97 -10.33
C ALA A 190 -5.01 17.61 -11.66
N SER A 191 -4.08 17.89 -12.58
CA SER A 191 -4.36 18.49 -13.90
C SER A 191 -5.11 17.59 -14.86
N THR A 192 -5.09 16.26 -14.67
CA THR A 192 -5.80 15.32 -15.55
C THR A 192 -7.33 15.41 -15.38
N VAL A 193 -7.79 15.95 -14.25
CA VAL A 193 -9.23 16.12 -13.93
C VAL A 193 -9.82 17.38 -14.60
N SER A 194 -8.99 18.37 -14.94
CA SER A 194 -9.47 19.66 -15.47
C SER A 194 -9.83 19.63 -16.97
N LEU A 195 -9.14 18.80 -17.78
CA LEU A 195 -9.30 18.84 -19.24
C LEU A 195 -10.57 18.13 -19.75
N ILE A 196 -11.13 17.20 -18.97
CA ILE A 196 -12.40 16.52 -19.29
C ILE A 196 -13.60 17.42 -18.91
N GLY A 197 -13.42 18.34 -17.96
CA GLY A 197 -14.45 19.30 -17.54
C GLY A 197 -14.64 20.51 -18.48
N LEU A 198 -13.63 20.86 -19.28
CA LEU A 198 -13.67 22.05 -20.17
C LEU A 198 -14.05 21.73 -21.62
N SER A 199 -13.81 20.52 -22.12
CA SER A 199 -14.22 20.13 -23.48
C SER A 199 -15.74 19.97 -23.62
N GLY A 200 -16.45 19.65 -22.53
CA GLY A 200 -17.92 19.59 -22.50
C GLY A 200 -18.62 20.95 -22.47
N PHE A 201 -17.96 22.01 -21.99
CA PHE A 201 -18.58 23.34 -21.85
C PHE A 201 -18.37 24.25 -23.07
N VAL A 202 -17.31 24.07 -23.86
CA VAL A 202 -17.07 24.91 -25.05
C VAL A 202 -18.02 24.53 -26.21
N GLY A 203 -18.41 23.26 -26.34
CA GLY A 203 -19.35 22.81 -27.38
C GLY A 203 -20.79 23.32 -27.22
N MET A 204 -21.24 23.57 -25.98
CA MET A 204 -22.63 24.01 -25.72
C MET A 204 -22.84 25.53 -25.79
N VAL A 205 -21.78 26.34 -25.77
CA VAL A 205 -21.89 27.81 -25.82
C VAL A 205 -21.85 28.35 -27.27
N MET A 206 -21.30 27.61 -28.23
CA MET A 206 -21.18 28.06 -29.63
C MET A 206 -22.41 27.80 -30.52
N LEU A 207 -23.43 27.05 -30.06
CA LEU A 207 -24.59 26.70 -30.89
C LEU A 207 -25.84 27.57 -30.69
N ARG A 208 -25.81 28.60 -29.81
CA ARG A 208 -27.02 29.38 -29.49
C ARG A 208 -27.08 30.82 -30.01
N ARG A 209 -26.24 31.20 -30.96
CA ARG A 209 -26.37 32.50 -31.64
C ARG A 209 -26.27 32.37 -33.16
N ARG A 210 -27.36 31.96 -33.79
CA ARG A 210 -27.77 32.45 -35.13
C ARG A 210 -29.18 31.97 -35.51
N SER A 211 -30.14 32.90 -35.47
CA SER A 211 -31.42 32.96 -36.23
C SER A 211 -32.39 33.83 -35.40
N ARG A 212 -33.02 34.91 -35.87
CA ARG A 212 -33.19 35.49 -37.20
C ARG A 212 -33.64 36.97 -37.05
N SER A 213 -33.25 37.79 -38.02
CA SER A 213 -33.82 39.12 -38.32
C SER A 213 -34.85 38.99 -39.44
N THR A 214 -35.78 39.97 -39.54
CA THR A 214 -36.80 40.23 -40.60
C THR A 214 -37.99 39.26 -40.65
N ASN A 215 -39.26 39.65 -40.80
CA ASN A 215 -39.94 40.92 -41.16
C ASN A 215 -41.06 41.24 -40.17
#